data_AF-A0A4U8S3M7-F1
#
_entry.id   AF-A0A4U8S3M7-F1
#
_cell.length_a   1.000
_cell.length_b   1.000
_cell.length_c   1.000
_cell.angle_alpha   90.00
_cell.angle_beta   90.00
_cell.angle_gamma   90.00
#
_symmetry.space_group_name_H-M   'P 1'
#
loop_
_entity.id
_entity.type
_entity.pdbx_description
1 polymer ?
#
loop_
_entity_poly.entity_id
_entity_poly.type
_entity_poly.pdbx_seq_one_letter_code
_entity_poly.pdbx_strand_id
1 'polypeptide(L)'
;SLKSRLSAFQRGKQFGWVFDNEKDILDFPDNTHLFGIDGTEFLDDKDVSAILCYFILWRVMNLADGRRLVIDIDEAWKWLENDVVAQEVKNKFKTIRKQNGILRLGTQSVEDFLKLPIAKTLIEQSATKIFLANPQAQEDDYVKGLNLSVEEYEVIRDFDPTKRQFLIKRQDEQVICTLDLRSLGNHNLRILSTGSKDIEIIDSIFQQDIPLEVKIRQLQTYYKEEA
;
A
#
# COMPACT_ATOMS: atom_id res chain seq x y z
N SER A 1 -25.78 -11.59 -22.99
CA SER A 1 -25.43 -10.41 -23.81
C SER A 1 -24.66 -9.40 -22.95
N LEU A 2 -23.96 -8.43 -23.56
CA LEU A 2 -23.29 -7.34 -22.82
C LEU A 2 -24.28 -6.58 -21.91
N LYS A 3 -25.46 -6.27 -22.44
CA LYS A 3 -26.58 -5.65 -21.71
C LYS A 3 -26.90 -6.36 -20.39
N SER A 4 -26.94 -7.70 -20.39
CA SER A 4 -27.23 -8.48 -19.18
C SER A 4 -26.12 -8.40 -18.14
N ARG A 5 -24.84 -8.33 -18.57
CA ARG A 5 -23.69 -8.24 -17.65
C ARG A 5 -23.60 -6.85 -17.01
N LEU A 6 -23.90 -5.80 -17.78
CA LEU A 6 -23.92 -4.43 -17.27
C LEU A 6 -25.14 -4.11 -16.41
N SER A 7 -26.22 -4.90 -16.48
CA SER A 7 -27.44 -4.64 -15.73
C SER A 7 -27.22 -4.62 -14.21
N ALA A 8 -26.30 -5.43 -13.69
CA ALA A 8 -26.00 -5.47 -12.26
C ALA A 8 -25.32 -4.18 -11.75
N PHE A 9 -24.66 -3.43 -12.64
CA PHE A 9 -23.96 -2.18 -12.35
C PHE A 9 -24.84 -0.93 -12.49
N GLN A 10 -26.13 -1.10 -12.79
CA GLN A 10 -27.06 0.03 -12.88
C GLN A 10 -27.48 0.51 -11.49
N ARG A 11 -27.76 1.80 -11.36
CA ARG A 11 -28.22 2.43 -10.12
C ARG A 11 -29.45 1.69 -9.59
N GLY A 12 -29.43 1.38 -8.29
CA GLY A 12 -30.47 0.59 -7.63
C GLY A 12 -30.37 -0.93 -7.84
N LYS A 13 -29.31 -1.41 -8.48
CA LYS A 13 -28.94 -2.83 -8.55
C LYS A 13 -27.72 -3.11 -7.65
N GLN A 14 -27.36 -4.39 -7.53
CA GLN A 14 -26.35 -4.89 -6.60
C GLN A 14 -25.02 -4.12 -6.65
N PHE A 15 -24.52 -3.81 -7.85
CA PHE A 15 -23.25 -3.11 -8.07
C PHE A 15 -23.44 -1.68 -8.59
N GLY A 16 -24.64 -1.11 -8.41
CA GLY A 16 -24.98 0.23 -8.89
C GLY A 16 -24.14 1.35 -8.26
N TRP A 17 -23.61 1.11 -7.07
CA TRP A 17 -22.75 2.03 -6.34
C TRP A 17 -21.35 2.19 -6.97
N VAL A 18 -20.92 1.23 -7.80
CA VAL A 18 -19.57 1.16 -8.35
C VAL A 18 -19.35 2.21 -9.44
N PHE A 19 -20.18 2.20 -10.49
CA PHE A 19 -19.97 3.04 -11.68
C PHE A 19 -21.15 3.94 -12.05
N ASP A 20 -22.39 3.64 -11.64
CA ASP A 20 -23.58 4.38 -12.06
C ASP A 20 -23.91 5.58 -11.14
N ASN A 21 -22.84 6.29 -10.78
CA ASN A 21 -22.88 7.53 -10.01
C ASN A 21 -23.22 8.71 -10.93
N GLU A 22 -23.94 9.71 -10.41
CA GLU A 22 -24.33 10.89 -11.21
C GLU A 22 -23.13 11.71 -11.65
N LYS A 23 -22.07 11.71 -10.83
CA LYS A 23 -20.81 12.41 -11.05
C LYS A 23 -19.66 11.46 -10.74
N ASP A 24 -18.68 11.39 -11.63
CA ASP A 24 -17.37 10.84 -11.31
C ASP A 24 -16.55 11.94 -10.63
N ILE A 25 -16.19 11.72 -9.37
CA ILE A 25 -15.43 12.66 -8.54
C ILE A 25 -14.01 12.18 -8.25
N LEU A 26 -13.59 11.03 -8.81
CA LEU A 26 -12.23 10.54 -8.65
C LEU A 26 -11.28 11.37 -9.51
N ASP A 27 -10.69 12.39 -8.91
CA ASP A 27 -9.79 13.33 -9.59
C ASP A 27 -8.48 13.54 -8.82
N PHE A 28 -7.47 14.03 -9.51
CA PHE A 28 -6.11 14.24 -9.00
C PHE A 28 -5.63 15.66 -9.32
N PRO A 29 -6.17 16.68 -8.64
CA PRO A 29 -5.85 18.07 -8.94
C PRO A 29 -4.38 18.39 -8.63
N ASP A 30 -3.76 19.26 -9.44
CA ASP A 30 -2.32 19.56 -9.34
C ASP A 30 -1.89 20.24 -8.04
N ASN A 31 -2.83 20.82 -7.27
CA ASN A 31 -2.57 21.44 -5.97
C ASN A 31 -2.52 20.43 -4.80
N THR A 32 -2.77 19.15 -5.08
CA THR A 32 -2.74 18.08 -4.10
C THR A 32 -1.66 17.07 -4.50
N HIS A 33 -0.79 16.71 -3.57
CA HIS A 33 0.40 15.89 -3.86
C HIS A 33 0.38 14.51 -3.19
N LEU A 34 -0.59 14.27 -2.32
CA LEU A 34 -0.75 13.00 -1.61
C LEU A 34 -2.20 12.57 -1.72
N PHE A 35 -2.41 11.37 -2.24
CA PHE A 35 -3.71 10.74 -2.38
C PHE A 35 -3.64 9.35 -1.76
N GLY A 36 -4.68 8.98 -1.02
CA GLY A 36 -4.86 7.63 -0.48
C GLY A 36 -6.12 7.03 -1.08
N ILE A 37 -6.04 5.76 -1.47
CA ILE A 37 -7.19 4.98 -1.92
C ILE A 37 -7.32 3.80 -0.98
N ASP A 38 -8.40 3.77 -0.22
CA ASP A 38 -8.71 2.65 0.67
C ASP A 38 -9.45 1.57 -0.12
N GLY A 39 -8.86 0.38 -0.18
CA GLY A 39 -9.41 -0.79 -0.86
C GLY A 39 -10.29 -1.68 0.01
N THR A 40 -10.44 -1.37 1.31
CA THR A 40 -11.03 -2.27 2.31
C THR A 40 -12.43 -2.78 1.93
N GLU A 41 -13.27 -1.93 1.33
CA GLU A 41 -14.66 -2.30 1.00
C GLU A 41 -14.80 -3.17 -0.25
N PHE A 42 -13.81 -3.17 -1.15
CA PHE A 42 -13.96 -3.81 -2.47
C PHE A 42 -12.91 -4.85 -2.82
N LEU A 43 -11.75 -4.86 -2.16
CA LEU A 43 -10.68 -5.80 -2.53
C LEU A 43 -11.10 -7.27 -2.36
N ASP A 44 -11.85 -7.57 -1.30
CA ASP A 44 -12.32 -8.92 -0.97
C ASP A 44 -13.60 -9.30 -1.75
N ASP A 45 -14.27 -8.36 -2.43
CA ASP A 45 -15.45 -8.62 -3.26
C ASP A 45 -15.03 -9.03 -4.68
N LYS A 46 -15.08 -10.35 -4.95
CA LYS A 46 -14.66 -10.94 -6.22
C LYS A 46 -15.48 -10.47 -7.44
N ASP A 47 -16.68 -9.94 -7.24
CA ASP A 47 -17.53 -9.49 -8.34
C ASP A 47 -17.16 -8.07 -8.82
N VAL A 48 -16.62 -7.23 -7.93
CA VAL A 48 -16.29 -5.82 -8.25
C VAL A 48 -14.80 -5.49 -8.19
N SER A 49 -14.02 -6.19 -7.36
CA SER A 49 -12.59 -5.91 -7.08
C SER A 49 -11.80 -5.74 -8.37
N ALA A 50 -11.97 -6.66 -9.31
CA ALA A 50 -11.28 -6.65 -10.60
C ALA A 50 -11.46 -5.35 -11.38
N ILE A 51 -12.70 -4.91 -11.53
CA ILE A 51 -13.04 -3.78 -12.39
C ILE A 51 -12.71 -2.46 -11.68
N LEU A 52 -12.95 -2.38 -10.37
CA LEU A 52 -12.58 -1.23 -9.56
C LEU A 52 -11.07 -1.02 -9.50
N CYS A 53 -10.31 -2.06 -9.16
CA CYS A 53 -8.85 -2.00 -9.10
C CYS A 53 -8.28 -1.59 -10.46
N TYR A 54 -8.80 -2.16 -11.56
CA TYR A 54 -8.36 -1.77 -12.91
C TYR A 54 -8.66 -0.31 -13.20
N PHE A 55 -9.87 0.18 -12.91
CA PHE A 55 -10.24 1.57 -13.14
C PHE A 55 -9.36 2.53 -12.33
N ILE A 56 -9.21 2.26 -11.03
CA ILE A 56 -8.36 3.03 -10.12
C ILE A 56 -6.91 3.04 -10.63
N LEU A 57 -6.36 1.87 -10.94
CA LEU A 57 -5.01 1.74 -11.46
C LEU A 57 -4.86 2.54 -12.76
N TRP A 58 -5.81 2.45 -13.68
CA TRP A 58 -5.79 3.22 -14.92
C TRP A 58 -5.75 4.74 -14.66
N ARG A 59 -6.60 5.24 -13.75
CA ARG A 59 -6.63 6.67 -13.39
C ARG A 59 -5.30 7.11 -12.77
N VAL A 60 -4.76 6.34 -11.83
CA VAL A 60 -3.46 6.63 -11.18
C VAL A 60 -2.31 6.54 -12.19
N MET A 61 -2.32 5.56 -13.09
CA MET A 61 -1.27 5.38 -14.09
C MET A 61 -1.25 6.48 -15.14
N ASN A 62 -2.37 7.18 -15.38
CA ASN A 62 -2.42 8.36 -16.24
C ASN A 62 -1.72 9.58 -15.62
N LEU A 63 -1.43 9.56 -14.32
CA LEU A 63 -0.57 10.57 -13.69
C LEU A 63 0.89 10.43 -14.10
N ALA A 64 1.29 9.33 -14.76
CA ALA A 64 2.65 9.14 -15.28
C ALA A 64 2.86 9.90 -16.61
N ASP A 65 2.56 11.19 -16.61
CA ASP A 65 2.64 12.12 -17.75
C ASP A 65 4.01 12.82 -17.88
N GLY A 66 5.01 12.36 -17.11
CA GLY A 66 6.35 12.95 -17.03
C GLY A 66 6.61 13.70 -15.71
N ARG A 67 5.57 13.97 -14.92
CA ARG A 67 5.71 14.46 -13.54
C ARG A 67 6.45 13.45 -12.67
N ARG A 68 7.00 13.93 -11.55
CA ARG A 68 7.52 13.04 -10.50
C ARG A 68 6.34 12.34 -9.83
N LEU A 69 6.30 11.02 -9.93
CA LEU A 69 5.19 10.22 -9.42
C LEU A 69 5.72 9.10 -8.54
N VAL A 70 5.17 8.96 -7.34
CA VAL A 70 5.35 7.77 -6.50
C VAL A 70 4.01 7.07 -6.44
N ILE A 71 3.98 5.81 -6.89
CA ILE A 71 2.85 4.91 -6.69
C ILE A 71 3.30 3.92 -5.63
N ASP A 72 2.61 3.92 -4.50
CA ASP A 72 2.85 2.99 -3.40
C ASP A 72 1.63 2.11 -3.24
N ILE A 73 1.81 0.81 -3.46
CA ILE A 73 0.74 -0.18 -3.31
C ILE A 73 1.04 -0.94 -2.03
N ASP A 74 0.38 -0.54 -0.95
CA ASP A 74 0.45 -1.25 0.31
C ASP A 74 -0.40 -2.53 0.26
N GLU A 75 0.05 -3.55 0.98
CA GLU A 75 -0.48 -4.92 0.92
C GLU A 75 -0.73 -5.41 -0.53
N ALA A 76 0.30 -5.25 -1.36
CA ALA A 76 0.26 -5.43 -2.79
C ALA A 76 -0.28 -6.81 -3.21
N TRP A 77 -0.07 -7.87 -2.42
CA TRP A 77 -0.54 -9.20 -2.81
C TRP A 77 -2.05 -9.24 -3.04
N LYS A 78 -2.86 -8.55 -2.23
CA LYS A 78 -4.32 -8.47 -2.40
C LYS A 78 -4.72 -7.85 -3.74
N TRP A 79 -4.07 -6.74 -4.10
CA TRP A 79 -4.31 -6.07 -5.38
C TRP A 79 -3.90 -6.94 -6.57
N LEU A 80 -2.82 -7.71 -6.40
CA LEU A 80 -2.21 -8.53 -7.45
C LEU A 80 -2.81 -9.94 -7.56
N GLU A 81 -3.73 -10.34 -6.68
CA GLU A 81 -4.58 -11.53 -6.90
C GLU A 81 -5.47 -11.36 -8.13
N ASN A 82 -5.76 -10.10 -8.52
CA ASN A 82 -6.41 -9.82 -9.78
C ASN A 82 -5.41 -9.89 -10.95
N ASP A 83 -5.60 -10.85 -11.84
CA ASP A 83 -4.71 -11.08 -13.00
C ASP A 83 -4.51 -9.85 -13.90
N VAL A 84 -5.55 -9.03 -14.08
CA VAL A 84 -5.48 -7.83 -14.94
C VAL A 84 -4.61 -6.77 -14.26
N VAL A 85 -4.86 -6.49 -12.98
CA VAL A 85 -4.05 -5.55 -12.17
C VAL A 85 -2.61 -6.03 -12.08
N ALA A 86 -2.40 -7.32 -11.80
CA ALA A 86 -1.08 -7.95 -11.77
C ALA A 86 -0.30 -7.72 -13.06
N GLN A 87 -0.91 -7.96 -14.21
CA GLN A 87 -0.24 -7.80 -15.48
C GLN A 87 0.08 -6.33 -15.79
N GLU A 88 -0.81 -5.40 -15.46
CA GLU A 88 -0.57 -3.96 -15.60
C GLU A 88 0.54 -3.45 -14.67
N VAL A 89 0.55 -3.86 -13.41
CA VAL A 89 1.61 -3.53 -12.44
C VAL A 89 2.95 -4.09 -12.91
N LYS A 90 3.00 -5.35 -13.37
CA LYS A 90 4.20 -5.97 -13.94
C LYS A 90 4.72 -5.22 -15.16
N ASN A 91 3.84 -4.78 -16.06
CA ASN A 91 4.21 -3.97 -17.22
C ASN A 91 4.77 -2.62 -16.78
N LYS A 92 4.08 -1.95 -15.87
CA LYS A 92 4.49 -0.63 -15.36
C LYS A 92 5.82 -0.69 -14.61
N PHE A 93 6.10 -1.75 -13.86
CA PHE A 93 7.38 -1.95 -13.17
C PHE A 93 8.59 -1.77 -14.09
N LYS A 94 8.44 -2.15 -15.38
CA LYS A 94 9.49 -2.02 -16.41
C LYS A 94 9.58 -0.62 -17.01
N THR A 95 8.50 0.15 -17.02
CA THR A 95 8.41 1.41 -17.75
C THR A 95 8.40 2.65 -16.86
N ILE A 96 7.98 2.55 -15.60
CA ILE A 96 7.73 3.70 -14.72
C ILE A 96 8.95 4.62 -14.57
N ARG A 97 10.17 4.05 -14.54
CA ARG A 97 11.41 4.83 -14.47
C ARG A 97 11.61 5.75 -15.67
N LYS A 98 11.16 5.34 -16.87
CA LYS A 98 11.21 6.17 -18.08
C LYS A 98 10.19 7.31 -18.03
N GLN A 99 9.20 7.21 -17.14
CA GLN A 99 8.14 8.20 -16.93
C GLN A 99 8.41 9.08 -15.71
N ASN A 100 9.65 9.12 -15.20
CA ASN A 100 10.04 9.89 -14.02
C ASN A 100 9.30 9.47 -12.72
N GLY A 101 8.90 8.19 -12.64
CA GLY A 101 8.16 7.67 -11.51
C GLY A 101 8.83 6.48 -10.80
N ILE A 102 8.33 6.19 -9.60
CA ILE A 102 8.69 5.06 -8.75
C ILE A 102 7.43 4.27 -8.44
N LEU A 103 7.53 2.94 -8.50
CA LEU A 103 6.50 2.03 -8.06
C LEU A 103 7.05 1.22 -6.87
N ARG A 104 6.39 1.33 -5.72
CA ARG A 104 6.70 0.62 -4.48
C ARG A 104 5.59 -0.38 -4.20
N LEU A 105 5.97 -1.58 -3.82
CA LEU A 105 5.05 -2.62 -3.33
C LEU A 105 5.40 -2.89 -1.87
N GLY A 106 4.43 -2.75 -0.98
CA GLY A 106 4.50 -3.18 0.41
C GLY A 106 3.75 -4.50 0.58
N THR A 107 4.25 -5.38 1.44
CA THR A 107 3.50 -6.58 1.87
C THR A 107 3.95 -6.99 3.26
N GLN A 108 3.00 -7.39 4.10
CA GLN A 108 3.28 -8.10 5.35
C GLN A 108 3.28 -9.62 5.15
N SER A 109 2.46 -10.12 4.22
CA SER A 109 2.47 -11.53 3.82
C SER A 109 3.46 -11.79 2.69
N VAL A 110 4.67 -12.23 3.06
CA VAL A 110 5.68 -12.66 2.07
C VAL A 110 5.22 -13.92 1.34
N GLU A 111 4.63 -14.87 2.06
CA GLU A 111 4.15 -16.13 1.51
C GLU A 111 3.10 -15.90 0.41
N ASP A 112 2.09 -15.07 0.67
CA ASP A 112 1.04 -14.81 -0.32
C ASP A 112 1.56 -14.00 -1.52
N PHE A 113 2.49 -13.08 -1.27
CA PHE A 113 3.18 -12.39 -2.35
C PHE A 113 3.97 -13.36 -3.25
N LEU A 114 4.65 -14.35 -2.68
CA LEU A 114 5.43 -15.35 -3.43
C LEU A 114 4.55 -16.33 -4.23
N LYS A 115 3.31 -16.58 -3.81
CA LYS A 115 2.33 -17.39 -4.54
C LYS A 115 1.84 -16.72 -5.85
N LEU A 116 2.01 -15.41 -5.99
CA LEU A 116 1.57 -14.70 -7.19
C LEU A 116 2.34 -15.19 -8.43
N PRO A 117 1.66 -15.44 -9.57
CA PRO A 117 2.31 -15.88 -10.81
C PRO A 117 3.40 -14.90 -11.32
N ILE A 118 3.33 -13.64 -10.91
CA ILE A 118 4.26 -12.57 -11.32
C ILE A 118 5.34 -12.26 -10.29
N ALA A 119 5.33 -12.90 -9.11
CA ALA A 119 6.19 -12.58 -7.97
C ALA A 119 7.67 -12.56 -8.36
N LYS A 120 8.15 -13.64 -8.99
CA LYS A 120 9.53 -13.78 -9.43
C LYS A 120 9.97 -12.61 -10.32
N THR A 121 9.13 -12.20 -11.28
CA THR A 121 9.44 -11.05 -12.14
C THR A 121 9.52 -9.76 -11.33
N LEU A 122 8.58 -9.52 -10.41
CA LEU A 122 8.60 -8.31 -9.58
C LEU A 122 9.86 -8.24 -8.69
N ILE A 123 10.23 -9.37 -8.07
CA ILE A 123 11.43 -9.48 -7.23
C ILE A 123 12.69 -9.22 -8.05
N GLU A 124 12.82 -9.83 -9.23
CA GLU A 124 13.98 -9.63 -10.13
C GLU A 124 14.08 -8.18 -10.63
N GLN A 125 12.95 -7.54 -10.95
CA GLN A 125 12.93 -6.16 -11.46
C GLN A 125 13.08 -5.10 -10.33
N SER A 126 12.90 -5.50 -9.08
CA SER A 126 13.04 -4.60 -7.92
C SER A 126 14.52 -4.31 -7.64
N ALA A 127 14.95 -3.11 -8.04
CA ALA A 127 16.33 -2.65 -7.86
C ALA A 127 16.68 -2.32 -6.40
N THR A 128 15.69 -2.07 -5.55
CA THR A 128 15.87 -1.86 -4.11
C THR A 128 14.82 -2.68 -3.40
N LYS A 129 15.26 -3.49 -2.43
CA LYS A 129 14.41 -4.26 -1.53
C LYS A 129 14.71 -3.80 -0.11
N ILE A 130 13.66 -3.62 0.67
CA ILE A 130 13.75 -3.13 2.05
C ILE A 130 13.08 -4.18 2.93
N PHE A 131 13.82 -4.77 3.85
CA PHE A 131 13.33 -5.80 4.75
C PHE A 131 13.35 -5.28 6.18
N LEU A 132 12.16 -5.20 6.78
CA LEU A 132 11.98 -4.85 8.18
C LEU A 132 12.10 -6.13 9.03
N ALA A 133 12.17 -5.96 10.35
CA ALA A 133 12.18 -7.07 11.29
C ALA A 133 11.00 -8.03 11.05
N ASN A 134 11.31 -9.33 10.90
CA ASN A 134 10.30 -10.38 10.86
C ASN A 134 10.78 -11.61 11.65
N PRO A 135 10.50 -11.69 12.96
CA PRO A 135 10.88 -12.83 13.79
C PRO A 135 10.24 -14.16 13.36
N GLN A 136 9.19 -14.12 12.55
CA GLN A 136 8.47 -15.29 12.03
C GLN A 136 8.90 -15.63 10.60
N ALA A 137 9.92 -14.96 10.06
CA ALA A 137 10.43 -15.23 8.72
C ALA A 137 10.77 -16.71 8.55
N GLN A 138 10.29 -17.31 7.46
CA GLN A 138 10.64 -18.67 7.07
C GLN A 138 11.84 -18.63 6.12
N GLU A 139 12.82 -19.47 6.37
CA GLU A 139 14.06 -19.52 5.59
C GLU A 139 13.78 -19.75 4.10
N ASP A 140 12.87 -20.67 3.76
CA ASP A 140 12.53 -20.98 2.37
C ASP A 140 11.99 -19.75 1.62
N ASP A 141 11.09 -18.99 2.24
CA ASP A 141 10.50 -17.79 1.61
C ASP A 141 11.54 -16.68 1.40
N TYR A 142 12.41 -16.46 2.39
CA TYR A 142 13.37 -15.37 2.36
C TYR A 142 14.60 -15.71 1.52
N VAL A 143 15.17 -16.89 1.69
CA VAL A 143 16.38 -17.32 0.97
C VAL A 143 16.02 -17.71 -0.47
N LYS A 144 15.07 -18.64 -0.67
CA LYS A 144 14.73 -19.12 -2.02
C LYS A 144 13.74 -18.20 -2.73
N GLY A 145 12.72 -17.71 -2.03
CA GLY A 145 11.68 -16.87 -2.61
C GLY A 145 12.16 -15.45 -2.93
N LEU A 146 12.77 -14.78 -1.95
CA LEU A 146 13.20 -13.38 -2.07
C LEU A 146 14.67 -13.21 -2.52
N ASN A 147 15.39 -14.32 -2.69
CA ASN A 147 16.79 -14.35 -3.12
C ASN A 147 17.73 -13.62 -2.14
N LEU A 148 17.58 -13.93 -0.86
CA LEU A 148 18.49 -13.49 0.20
C LEU A 148 19.56 -14.55 0.49
N SER A 149 20.69 -14.12 1.04
CA SER A 149 21.63 -15.05 1.66
C SER A 149 21.08 -15.52 3.01
N VAL A 150 21.63 -16.62 3.53
CA VAL A 150 21.26 -17.13 4.85
C VAL A 150 21.57 -16.08 5.93
N GLU A 151 22.70 -15.39 5.82
CA GLU A 151 23.11 -14.34 6.75
C GLU A 151 22.16 -13.14 6.72
N GLU A 152 21.71 -12.70 5.53
CA GLU A 152 20.71 -11.64 5.40
C GLU A 152 19.38 -12.03 6.05
N TYR A 153 18.94 -13.27 5.85
CA TYR A 153 17.74 -13.81 6.48
C TYR A 153 17.87 -13.85 8.01
N GLU A 154 18.98 -14.36 8.55
CA GLU A 154 19.23 -14.41 10.00
C GLU A 154 19.21 -13.00 10.61
N VAL A 155 19.85 -12.03 9.97
CA VAL A 155 19.82 -10.62 10.39
C VAL A 155 18.38 -10.07 10.43
N ILE A 156 17.58 -10.34 9.41
CA ILE A 156 16.18 -9.87 9.35
C ILE A 156 15.32 -10.49 10.46
N ARG A 157 15.51 -11.79 10.72
CA ARG A 157 14.80 -12.52 11.77
C ARG A 157 15.19 -12.03 13.16
N ASP A 158 16.46 -11.70 13.34
CA ASP A 158 17.03 -11.33 14.65
C ASP A 158 16.96 -9.81 14.91
N PHE A 159 16.49 -9.01 13.97
CA PHE A 159 16.22 -7.58 14.21
C PHE A 159 15.23 -7.42 15.37
N ASP A 160 15.55 -6.50 16.27
CA ASP A 160 14.62 -6.04 17.30
C ASP A 160 13.58 -5.09 16.67
N PRO A 161 12.29 -5.46 16.61
CA PRO A 161 11.26 -4.63 16.00
C PRO A 161 11.15 -3.23 16.64
N THR A 162 11.52 -3.09 17.91
CA THR A 162 11.46 -1.81 18.63
C THR A 162 12.56 -0.84 18.19
N LYS A 163 13.68 -1.36 17.67
CA LYS A 163 14.82 -0.56 17.22
C LYS A 163 14.65 0.02 15.82
N ARG A 164 13.58 -0.36 15.09
CA ARG A 164 13.28 0.16 13.74
C ARG A 164 14.46 -0.03 12.78
N GLN A 165 15.10 -1.19 12.89
CA GLN A 165 16.17 -1.60 12.00
C GLN A 165 15.58 -2.26 10.75
N PHE A 166 16.26 -2.07 9.63
CA PHE A 166 15.89 -2.69 8.37
C PHE A 166 17.11 -2.88 7.48
N LEU A 167 17.06 -3.91 6.65
CA LEU A 167 18.05 -4.20 5.63
C LEU A 167 17.62 -3.55 4.31
N ILE A 168 18.49 -2.74 3.72
CA ILE A 168 18.39 -2.30 2.33
C ILE A 168 19.27 -3.21 1.49
N LYS A 169 18.68 -3.91 0.52
CA LYS A 169 19.39 -4.72 -0.47
C LYS A 169 19.21 -4.12 -1.86
N ARG A 170 20.34 -3.82 -2.50
CA ARG A 170 20.46 -3.46 -3.92
C ARG A 170 21.36 -4.49 -4.61
N GLN A 171 21.63 -4.29 -5.90
CA GLN A 171 22.46 -5.21 -6.68
C GLN A 171 23.87 -5.39 -6.09
N ASP A 172 24.52 -4.29 -5.72
CA ASP A 172 25.93 -4.27 -5.29
C ASP A 172 26.11 -3.75 -3.85
N GLU A 173 25.02 -3.57 -3.11
CA GLU A 173 25.02 -2.93 -1.79
C GLU A 173 24.01 -3.58 -0.85
N GLN A 174 24.47 -3.88 0.36
CA GLN A 174 23.65 -4.35 1.47
C GLN A 174 23.99 -3.51 2.70
N VAL A 175 23.00 -2.78 3.23
CA VAL A 175 23.21 -1.89 4.37
C VAL A 175 22.10 -2.09 5.39
N ILE A 176 22.48 -2.21 6.64
CA ILE A 176 21.55 -2.16 7.77
C ILE A 176 21.39 -0.70 8.17
N CYS A 177 20.15 -0.23 8.19
CA CYS A 177 19.78 1.12 8.59
C CYS A 177 18.91 1.09 9.84
N THR A 178 18.93 2.20 10.57
CA THR A 178 18.03 2.45 11.72
C THR A 178 17.22 3.69 11.42
N LEU A 179 15.89 3.59 11.48
CA LEU A 179 15.01 4.74 11.24
C LEU A 179 14.82 5.55 12.53
N ASP A 180 15.49 6.70 12.61
CA ASP A 180 15.32 7.63 13.73
C ASP A 180 14.08 8.50 13.52
N LEU A 181 13.04 8.26 14.33
CA LEU A 181 11.80 9.02 14.35
C LEU A 181 11.60 9.81 15.65
N ARG A 182 12.66 10.02 16.44
CA ARG A 182 12.58 10.75 17.71
C ARG A 182 12.02 12.17 17.53
N SER A 183 12.31 12.81 16.40
CA SER A 183 11.83 14.15 16.05
C SER A 183 10.30 14.25 15.92
N LEU A 184 9.61 13.14 15.64
CA LEU A 184 8.15 13.12 15.55
C LEU A 184 7.50 13.15 16.94
N GLY A 185 8.19 12.66 17.98
CA GLY A 185 7.62 12.50 19.31
C GLY A 185 6.60 11.37 19.40
N ASN A 186 6.41 10.85 20.61
CA ASN A 186 5.63 9.63 20.85
C ASN A 186 4.15 9.76 20.44
N HIS A 187 3.54 10.91 20.69
CA HIS A 187 2.11 11.13 20.37
C HIS A 187 1.86 11.09 18.85
N ASN A 188 2.72 11.71 18.03
CA ASN A 188 2.54 11.67 16.58
C ASN A 188 2.84 10.27 16.02
N LEU A 189 3.81 9.56 16.61
CA LEU A 189 4.06 8.17 16.24
C LEU A 189 2.85 7.27 16.51
N ARG A 190 2.13 7.50 17.61
CA ARG A 190 0.91 6.75 17.93
C ARG A 190 -0.26 7.08 17.01
N ILE A 191 -0.39 8.33 16.57
CA ILE A 191 -1.36 8.72 15.54
C ILE A 191 -1.10 7.96 14.23
N LEU A 192 0.17 7.75 13.87
CA LEU A 192 0.54 6.99 12.66
C LEU A 192 0.38 5.48 12.82
N SER A 193 0.30 4.97 14.05
CA SER A 193 0.19 3.55 14.37
C SER A 193 -1.16 3.20 15.00
N THR A 194 -2.20 3.97 14.72
CA THR A 194 -3.53 3.75 15.28
C THR A 194 -4.07 2.37 14.87
N GLY A 195 -4.53 1.61 15.87
CA GLY A 195 -5.21 0.34 15.65
C GLY A 195 -6.72 0.47 15.74
N SER A 196 -7.43 -0.62 15.42
CA SER A 196 -8.89 -0.65 15.35
C SER A 196 -9.62 -0.23 16.62
N LYS A 197 -8.96 -0.36 17.79
CA LYS A 197 -9.51 0.03 19.09
C LYS A 197 -9.75 1.54 19.26
N ASP A 198 -9.07 2.38 18.48
CA ASP A 198 -9.17 3.83 18.59
C ASP A 198 -10.09 4.45 17.50
N ILE A 199 -10.69 3.62 16.63
CA ILE A 199 -11.50 4.07 15.47
C ILE A 199 -12.66 4.95 15.94
N GLU A 200 -13.42 4.53 16.95
CA GLU A 200 -14.59 5.29 17.44
C GLU A 200 -14.20 6.70 17.90
N ILE A 201 -13.04 6.85 18.52
CA ILE A 201 -12.52 8.14 19.00
C ILE A 201 -12.06 8.99 17.84
N ILE A 202 -11.37 8.42 16.86
CA ILE A 202 -10.99 9.14 15.64
C ILE A 202 -12.24 9.63 14.92
N ASP A 203 -13.23 8.77 14.70
CA ASP A 203 -14.45 9.12 13.99
C ASP A 203 -15.19 10.25 14.71
N SER A 204 -15.31 10.16 16.04
CA SER A 204 -15.87 11.23 16.88
C SER A 204 -15.13 12.57 16.71
N ILE A 205 -13.80 12.55 16.62
CA ILE A 205 -12.99 13.76 16.37
C ILE A 205 -13.22 14.29 14.95
N PHE A 206 -13.25 13.41 13.95
CA PHE A 206 -13.35 13.81 12.55
C PHE A 206 -14.76 14.24 12.12
N GLN A 207 -15.81 13.80 12.84
CA GLN A 207 -17.19 14.27 12.67
C GLN A 207 -17.41 15.72 13.14
N GLN A 208 -16.52 16.27 13.98
CA GLN A 208 -16.64 17.65 14.43
C GLN A 208 -16.38 18.64 13.28
N ASP A 209 -17.18 19.70 13.20
CA ASP A 209 -16.98 20.80 12.26
C ASP A 209 -15.98 21.83 12.80
N ILE A 210 -14.72 21.40 12.89
CA ILE A 210 -13.58 22.19 13.39
C ILE A 210 -12.38 22.07 12.44
N PRO A 211 -11.45 23.04 12.44
CA PRO A 211 -10.26 22.96 11.60
C PRO A 211 -9.41 21.72 11.86
N LEU A 212 -8.78 21.17 10.81
CA LEU A 212 -7.93 19.96 10.88
C LEU A 212 -6.83 20.07 11.96
N GLU A 213 -6.23 21.24 12.12
CA GLU A 213 -5.21 21.50 13.14
C GLU A 213 -5.74 21.27 14.57
N VAL A 214 -7.01 21.58 14.82
CA VAL A 214 -7.67 21.35 16.12
C VAL A 214 -7.95 19.87 16.31
N LYS A 215 -8.41 19.17 15.27
CA LYS A 215 -8.57 17.70 15.27
C LYS A 215 -7.26 16.98 15.60
N ILE A 216 -6.16 17.39 14.95
CA ILE A 216 -4.82 16.86 15.22
C ILE A 216 -4.42 17.08 16.68
N ARG A 217 -4.65 18.26 17.26
CA ARG A 217 -4.36 18.51 18.69
C ARG A 217 -5.19 17.65 19.63
N GLN A 218 -6.45 17.36 19.30
CA GLN A 218 -7.29 16.44 20.08
C GLN A 218 -6.70 15.03 20.07
N LEU A 219 -6.29 14.52 18.89
CA LEU A 219 -5.60 13.23 18.78
C LEU A 219 -4.29 13.21 19.57
N GLN A 220 -3.48 14.27 19.49
CA GLN A 220 -2.23 14.37 20.23
C GLN A 220 -2.45 14.33 21.74
N THR A 221 -3.53 14.95 22.22
CA THR A 221 -3.93 14.91 23.64
C THR A 221 -4.34 13.50 24.04
N TYR A 222 -5.22 12.87 23.26
CA TYR A 222 -5.67 11.49 23.49
C TYR A 222 -4.49 10.50 23.59
N TYR A 223 -3.58 10.53 22.61
CA TYR A 223 -2.42 9.64 22.60
C TYR A 223 -1.33 9.98 23.63
N LYS A 224 -1.39 11.17 24.24
CA LYS A 224 -0.53 11.56 25.36
C LYS A 224 -1.02 11.00 26.69
N GLU A 225 -2.33 10.93 26.89
CA GLU A 225 -2.95 10.39 28.12
C GLU A 225 -2.85 8.87 28.21
N GLU A 226 -2.84 8.20 27.06
CA GLU A 226 -2.67 6.75 26.94
C GLU A 226 -1.19 6.28 27.05
N ALA A 227 -0.21 7.19 27.15
CA ALA A 227 1.23 6.89 27.06
C ALA A 227 1.89 6.83 28.44
#